data_AF-A0A7Z0D259-F1
#
_entry.id   AF-A0A7Z0D259-F1
#
_cell.length_a   1.000
_cell.length_b   1.000
_cell.length_c   1.000
_cell.angle_alpha   90.00
_cell.angle_beta   90.00
_cell.angle_gamma   90.00
#
_symmetry.space_group_name_H-M   'P 1'
#
loop_
_entity.id
_entity.type
_entity.pdbx_description
1 polymer ?
#
loop_
_entity_poly.entity_id
_entity_poly.type
_entity_poly.pdbx_seq_one_letter_code
_entity_poly.pdbx_strand_id
1 'polypeptide(L)'
;MPKWALPMFAVDMLLRRRVDDDASINELGVVFHTKTSSYIAPRIFARTWRTVRSFAGFEWVTGHTFRKTVATILESQADLRTSSLQLGHSSEAVTSTY
;
A
#
# COMPACT_ATOMS: atom_id res chain seq x y z
N MET A 1 -13.33 -15.00 11.36
CA MET A 1 -12.13 -14.27 10.89
C MET A 1 -12.58 -12.97 10.24
N PRO A 2 -12.09 -11.79 10.66
CA PRO A 2 -12.50 -10.55 10.01
C PRO A 2 -11.93 -10.53 8.59
N LYS A 3 -12.79 -10.28 7.61
CA LYS A 3 -12.46 -10.32 6.19
C LYS A 3 -12.03 -8.91 5.78
N TRP A 4 -10.72 -8.68 5.74
CA TRP A 4 -10.10 -7.47 5.19
C TRP A 4 -10.55 -7.33 3.74
N ALA A 5 -11.50 -6.42 3.49
CA ALA A 5 -12.05 -6.19 2.17
C ALA A 5 -11.06 -5.35 1.36
N LEU A 6 -10.15 -6.02 0.67
CA LEU A 6 -9.35 -5.37 -0.37
C LEU A 6 -10.21 -5.22 -1.64
N PRO A 7 -10.15 -4.07 -2.32
CA PRO A 7 -10.73 -3.93 -3.65
C PRO A 7 -10.17 -5.00 -4.59
N MET A 8 -11.01 -5.52 -5.51
CA MET A 8 -10.62 -6.59 -6.43
C MET A 8 -9.37 -6.24 -7.24
N PHE A 9 -9.24 -5.00 -7.72
CA PHE A 9 -8.05 -4.57 -8.47
C PHE A 9 -6.76 -4.68 -7.63
N ALA A 10 -6.84 -4.48 -6.31
CA ALA A 10 -5.69 -4.61 -5.43
C ALA A 10 -5.33 -6.09 -5.21
N VAL A 11 -6.33 -6.96 -5.08
CA VAL A 11 -6.14 -8.41 -5.04
C VAL A 11 -5.48 -8.89 -6.34
N ASP A 12 -5.99 -8.48 -7.48
CA ASP A 12 -5.44 -8.83 -8.80
C ASP A 12 -3.98 -8.38 -8.94
N MET A 13 -3.66 -7.15 -8.51
CA MET A 13 -2.28 -6.66 -8.53
C MET A 13 -1.36 -7.48 -7.62
N LEU A 14 -1.79 -7.81 -6.41
CA LEU A 14 -1.00 -8.61 -5.46
C LEU A 14 -0.77 -10.03 -5.99
N LEU A 15 -1.80 -10.65 -6.57
CA LEU A 15 -1.72 -11.98 -7.16
C LEU A 15 -0.80 -12.00 -8.38
N ARG A 16 -0.98 -11.08 -9.33
CA ARG A 16 -0.09 -10.94 -10.49
C ARG A 16 1.36 -10.82 -10.04
N ARG A 17 1.62 -9.94 -9.09
CA ARG A 17 2.99 -9.72 -8.60
C ARG A 17 3.58 -10.90 -7.84
N ARG A 18 2.76 -11.84 -7.34
CA ARG A 18 3.22 -13.09 -6.74
C ARG A 18 3.43 -14.18 -7.80
N VAL A 19 2.60 -14.22 -8.84
CA VAL A 19 2.69 -15.20 -9.93
C VAL A 19 3.86 -14.88 -10.87
N ASP A 20 4.06 -13.61 -11.18
CA ASP A 20 5.12 -13.13 -12.06
C ASP A 20 6.49 -13.04 -11.35
N ASP A 21 6.53 -13.39 -10.07
CA ASP A 21 7.73 -13.31 -9.26
C ASP A 21 8.68 -14.48 -9.55
N ASP A 22 9.96 -14.16 -9.71
CA ASP A 22 10.98 -15.18 -9.91
C ASP A 22 11.38 -15.77 -8.56
N ALA A 23 10.90 -16.97 -8.29
CA ALA A 23 11.20 -17.70 -7.07
C ALA A 23 12.69 -18.00 -6.87
N SER A 24 13.50 -17.98 -7.94
CA SER A 24 14.97 -18.13 -7.82
C SER A 24 15.64 -16.88 -7.26
N ILE A 25 14.97 -15.72 -7.36
CA ILE A 25 15.42 -14.46 -6.81
C ILE A 25 14.77 -14.24 -5.45
N ASN A 26 13.45 -14.41 -5.30
CA ASN A 26 12.73 -14.12 -4.05
C ASN A 26 12.79 -15.23 -3.00
N GLU A 27 13.98 -15.47 -2.45
CA GLU A 27 14.22 -16.37 -1.31
C GLU A 27 13.34 -16.06 -0.08
N LEU A 28 13.01 -14.78 0.15
CA LEU A 28 12.19 -14.35 1.30
C LEU A 28 10.70 -14.69 1.15
N GLY A 29 10.24 -15.00 -0.06
CA GLY A 29 8.84 -15.31 -0.34
C GLY A 29 7.86 -14.16 -0.04
N VAL A 30 8.34 -12.92 0.10
CA VAL A 30 7.51 -11.74 0.38
C VAL A 30 6.91 -11.21 -0.92
N VAL A 31 5.69 -10.68 -0.87
CA VAL A 31 5.10 -10.09 -2.08
C VAL A 31 5.97 -8.92 -2.55
N PHE A 32 6.30 -7.95 -1.67
CA PHE A 32 7.10 -6.76 -2.00
C PHE A 32 8.58 -6.95 -1.59
N HIS A 33 9.47 -7.15 -2.56
CA HIS A 33 10.92 -7.18 -2.36
C HIS A 33 11.65 -6.26 -3.34
N THR A 34 12.91 -5.98 -3.03
CA THR A 34 13.86 -5.38 -3.98
C THR A 34 14.29 -6.41 -5.03
N LYS A 35 14.90 -5.94 -6.12
CA LYS A 35 15.50 -6.82 -7.14
C LYS A 35 16.55 -7.80 -6.60
N THR A 36 17.13 -7.50 -5.43
CA THR A 36 18.15 -8.30 -4.75
C THR A 36 17.56 -9.17 -3.63
N SER A 37 16.25 -9.45 -3.66
CA SER A 37 15.58 -10.28 -2.66
C SER A 37 15.66 -9.74 -1.22
N SER A 38 15.51 -8.43 -1.04
CA SER A 38 15.48 -7.83 0.28
C SER A 38 14.17 -7.11 0.54
N TYR A 39 13.82 -6.90 1.80
CA TYR A 39 12.70 -6.05 2.17
C TYR A 39 12.84 -4.64 1.58
N ILE A 40 11.72 -4.05 1.15
CA ILE A 40 11.72 -2.67 0.66
C ILE A 40 11.81 -1.73 1.87
N ALA A 41 12.96 -1.07 2.03
CA ALA A 41 13.11 -0.04 3.05
C ALA A 41 12.20 1.18 2.75
N PRO A 42 11.65 1.87 3.77
CA PRO A 42 10.77 3.02 3.59
C PRO A 42 11.36 4.12 2.68
N ARG A 43 12.68 4.36 2.76
CA ARG A 43 13.39 5.33 1.91
C ARG A 43 13.31 4.98 0.42
N ILE A 44 13.39 3.68 0.08
CA ILE A 44 13.36 3.18 -1.29
C ILE A 44 11.94 3.36 -1.83
N PHE A 45 10.94 2.95 -1.05
CA PHE A 45 9.54 3.17 -1.38
C PHE A 45 9.22 4.66 -1.58
N ALA A 46 9.65 5.53 -0.66
CA ALA A 46 9.42 6.97 -0.75
C ALA A 46 10.05 7.58 -2.01
N ARG A 47 11.23 7.10 -2.44
CA ARG A 47 11.84 7.53 -3.71
C ARG A 47 10.99 7.14 -4.90
N THR A 48 10.63 5.85 -5.01
CA THR A 48 9.76 5.36 -6.09
C THR A 48 8.41 6.10 -6.10
N TRP A 49 7.83 6.34 -4.93
CA TRP A 49 6.58 7.08 -4.77
C TRP A 49 6.67 8.51 -5.31
N ARG A 50 7.77 9.24 -5.03
CA ARG A 50 7.99 10.58 -5.62
C ARG A 50 8.05 10.51 -7.15
N THR A 51 8.78 9.55 -7.71
CA THR A 51 8.90 9.38 -9.16
C THR A 51 7.54 9.10 -9.81
N VAL A 52 6.77 8.15 -9.28
CA VAL A 52 5.45 7.80 -9.80
C VAL A 52 4.49 8.99 -9.73
N ARG A 53 4.48 9.72 -8.62
CA ARG A 53 3.62 10.90 -8.47
C ARG A 53 3.99 12.01 -9.45
N SER A 54 5.28 12.27 -9.66
CA SER A 54 5.70 13.30 -10.61
C SER A 54 5.33 12.89 -12.04
N PHE A 55 5.57 11.62 -12.41
CA PHE A 55 5.15 11.11 -13.71
C PHE A 55 3.62 11.23 -13.93
N ALA A 56 2.82 11.10 -12.87
CA ALA A 56 1.37 11.24 -12.91
C ALA A 56 0.86 12.69 -12.74
N GLY A 57 1.72 13.70 -12.61
CA GLY A 57 1.33 15.11 -12.40
C GLY A 57 0.78 15.43 -11.00
N PHE A 58 1.15 14.63 -9.99
CA PHE A 58 0.71 14.75 -8.60
C PHE A 58 1.87 15.05 -7.63
N GLU A 59 2.83 15.90 -8.02
CA GLU A 59 4.01 16.28 -7.22
C GLU A 59 3.64 16.84 -5.84
N TRP A 60 2.51 17.53 -5.76
CA TRP A 60 1.99 18.16 -4.55
C TRP A 60 1.38 17.15 -3.55
N VAL A 61 1.06 15.93 -3.97
CA VAL A 61 0.42 14.91 -3.12
C VAL A 61 1.43 14.27 -2.17
N THR A 62 1.17 14.26 -0.87
CA THR A 62 2.02 13.55 0.12
C THR A 62 1.51 12.12 0.37
N GLY A 63 2.35 11.26 0.95
CA GLY A 63 1.88 9.93 1.40
C GLY A 63 0.75 10.01 2.44
N HIS A 64 0.75 11.07 3.26
CA HIS A 64 -0.29 11.34 4.25
C HIS A 64 -1.63 11.70 3.57
N THR A 65 -1.61 12.68 2.65
CA THR A 65 -2.83 13.10 1.91
C THR A 65 -3.38 11.97 1.06
N PHE A 66 -2.53 11.22 0.37
CA PHE A 66 -2.95 10.03 -0.40
C PHE A 66 -3.64 8.99 0.48
N ARG A 67 -3.05 8.63 1.63
CA ARG A 67 -3.66 7.68 2.57
C ARG A 67 -5.00 8.18 3.08
N LYS A 68 -5.10 9.47 3.43
CA LYS A 68 -6.36 10.07 3.88
C LYS A 68 -7.44 10.01 2.80
N THR A 69 -7.10 10.34 1.55
CA THR A 69 -8.05 10.26 0.43
C THR A 69 -8.54 8.82 0.19
N VAL A 70 -7.63 7.84 0.18
CA VAL A 70 -8.01 6.43 0.02
C VAL A 70 -8.90 5.98 1.18
N ALA A 71 -8.59 6.39 2.42
CA ALA A 71 -9.41 6.08 3.57
C ALA A 71 -10.83 6.65 3.44
N THR A 72 -10.96 7.92 3.06
CA THR A 72 -12.26 8.58 2.84
C THR A 72 -13.07 7.92 1.70
N ILE A 73 -12.41 7.50 0.61
CA ILE A 73 -13.09 6.76 -0.47
C ILE A 73 -13.59 5.41 0.04
N LEU A 74 -12.78 4.69 0.80
CA LEU A 74 -13.17 3.41 1.37
C LEU A 74 -14.30 3.57 2.40
N GLU A 75 -14.23 4.57 3.28
CA GLU A 75 -15.30 4.94 4.23
C GLU A 75 -16.62 5.24 3.51
N SER A 76 -16.59 6.11 2.50
CA SER A 76 -17.81 6.50 1.76
C SER A 76 -18.44 5.34 0.96
N GLN A 77 -17.66 4.38 0.47
CA GLN A 77 -18.22 3.17 -0.16
C GLN A 77 -18.64 2.11 0.86
N ALA A 78 -18.02 2.09 2.03
CA ALA A 78 -18.31 1.12 3.08
C ALA A 78 -19.64 1.38 3.80
N ASP A 79 -20.19 2.59 3.74
CA ASP A 79 -21.57 2.88 4.17
C ASP A 79 -22.63 2.11 3.37
N LEU A 80 -22.33 1.65 2.15
CA LEU A 80 -23.20 0.75 1.38
C LEU A 80 -22.86 -0.74 1.54
N ARG A 81 -21.70 -1.10 2.12
CA ARG A 81 -21.30 -2.52 2.18
C ARG A 81 -20.37 -2.95 3.33
N THR A 82 -20.58 -2.44 4.54
CA THR A 82 -19.87 -2.88 5.75
C THR A 82 -18.49 -2.22 5.91
N SER A 83 -18.54 -1.00 6.45
CA SER A 83 -17.59 -0.38 7.36
C SER A 83 -16.07 -0.55 7.12
N SER A 84 -15.44 0.62 6.97
CA SER A 84 -14.03 0.96 7.12
C SER A 84 -13.32 0.54 8.43
N LEU A 85 -13.83 -0.45 9.16
CA LEU A 85 -13.35 -0.86 10.49
C LEU A 85 -11.91 -1.43 10.52
N GLN A 86 -11.21 -1.46 9.38
CA GLN A 86 -9.89 -2.07 9.19
C GLN A 86 -8.85 -1.19 8.46
N LEU A 87 -9.01 0.14 8.46
CA LEU A 87 -7.89 1.01 8.12
C LEU A 87 -6.97 1.30 9.33
N GLY A 88 -7.34 0.77 10.50
CA GLY A 88 -6.53 0.74 11.70
C GLY A 88 -6.49 2.09 12.41
N HIS A 89 -6.52 2.06 13.74
CA HIS A 89 -6.16 3.17 14.63
C HIS A 89 -4.69 3.66 14.46
N SER A 90 -4.11 3.57 13.26
CA SER A 90 -2.70 3.82 12.96
C SER A 90 -2.41 5.25 12.49
N SER A 91 -3.38 6.17 12.53
CA SER A 91 -3.04 7.60 12.44
C SER A 91 -2.49 8.14 13.77
N GLU A 92 -2.76 7.49 14.91
CA GLU A 92 -2.22 7.91 16.22
C GLU A 92 -0.89 7.22 16.57
N ALA A 93 -0.61 6.03 16.01
CA ALA A 93 0.55 5.23 16.42
C ALA A 93 1.87 5.55 15.67
N VAL A 94 1.88 6.50 14.73
CA VAL A 94 3.11 6.87 14.01
C VAL A 94 3.30 8.37 14.11
N THR A 95 3.62 8.87 15.31
CA THR A 95 4.67 9.88 15.59
C THR A 95 4.73 10.08 17.12
N SER A 96 5.33 9.13 17.84
CA SER A 96 5.99 9.41 19.12
C SER A 96 7.45 9.06 18.90
N THR A 97 8.33 10.02 19.15
CA THR A 97 9.77 10.05 18.81
C THR A 97 10.09 10.67 17.45
N TYR A 98 9.94 11.98 17.37
CA TYR A 98 11.08 12.84 17.02
C TYR A 98 11.35 13.76 18.20
#